data_AF-A0A7X7BKP1-F1
#
_entry.id   AF-A0A7X7BKP1-F1
#
_cell.length_a   1.000
_cell.length_b   1.000
_cell.length_c   1.000
_cell.angle_alpha   90.00
_cell.angle_beta   90.00
_cell.angle_gamma   90.00
#
_symmetry.space_group_name_H-M   'P 1'
#
loop_
_entity.id
_entity.type
_entity.pdbx_description
1 polymer ?
#
loop_
_entity_poly.entity_id
_entity_poly.type
_entity_poly.pdbx_seq_one_letter_code
_entity_poly.pdbx_strand_id
1 'polypeptide(L)'
;NADSRELLKTVVKKIRSEGWVIDWVDVTLQAQRPKLGHMIPSFIANVTSLIAENEEEINFNMKVKSAEGCGSVGRNECMICHGVATLSKYDWN
;
A
#
# COMPACT_ATOMS: atom_id res chain seq x y z
N ASN A 1 21.14 0.13 4.75
CA ASN A 1 19.72 0.53 4.75
C ASN A 1 18.84 -0.70 4.69
N ALA A 2 17.75 -0.72 5.45
CA ALA A 2 16.76 -1.80 5.40
C ALA A 2 15.93 -1.71 4.10
N ASP A 3 15.52 -2.86 3.55
CA ASP A 3 14.59 -2.92 2.43
C ASP A 3 13.14 -2.90 2.94
N SER A 4 12.38 -1.86 2.57
CA SER A 4 10.98 -1.71 2.98
C SER A 4 10.09 -2.87 2.52
N ARG A 5 10.44 -3.59 1.45
CA ARG A 5 9.71 -4.79 1.01
C ARG A 5 9.88 -5.94 2.00
N GLU A 6 11.09 -6.15 2.51
CA GLU A 6 11.36 -7.17 3.53
C GLU A 6 10.68 -6.84 4.86
N LEU A 7 10.60 -5.55 5.20
CA LEU A 7 9.80 -5.09 6.34
C LEU A 7 8.30 -5.39 6.14
N LEU A 8 7.74 -5.09 4.97
CA LEU A 8 6.34 -5.42 4.66
C LEU A 8 6.07 -6.93 4.74
N LYS A 9 6.94 -7.77 4.14
CA LYS A 9 6.84 -9.24 4.25
C LYS A 9 6.83 -9.70 5.69
N THR A 10 7.65 -9.09 6.54
CA THR A 10 7.73 -9.42 7.97
C THR A 10 6.41 -9.10 8.68
N VAL A 11 5.82 -7.94 8.40
CA VAL A 11 4.51 -7.54 8.96
C VAL A 11 3.39 -8.47 8.47
N VAL A 12 3.33 -8.77 7.17
CA VAL A 12 2.34 -9.71 6.59
C VAL A 12 2.44 -11.09 7.25
N LYS A 13 3.66 -11.62 7.41
CA LYS A 13 3.88 -12.90 8.10
C LYS A 13 3.38 -12.86 9.54
N LYS A 14 3.64 -11.76 10.27
CA LYS A 14 3.19 -11.61 11.65
C LYS A 14 1.66 -11.60 11.74
N ILE A 15 0.99 -10.79 10.92
CA ILE A 15 -0.48 -10.70 10.86
C ILE A 15 -1.09 -12.09 10.59
N ARG A 16 -0.56 -12.81 9.59
CA ARG A 16 -1.02 -14.16 9.25
C ARG A 16 -0.76 -15.18 10.36
N SER A 17 0.38 -15.09 11.05
CA SER A 17 0.68 -15.98 12.18
C SER A 17 -0.29 -15.82 13.36
N GLU A 18 -0.93 -14.65 13.45
CA GLU A 18 -1.98 -14.36 14.43
C GLU A 18 -3.39 -14.74 13.91
N GLY A 19 -3.49 -15.33 12.72
CA GLY A 19 -4.73 -15.82 12.11
C GLY A 19 -5.56 -14.77 11.38
N TRP A 20 -5.00 -13.59 11.10
CA TRP A 20 -5.66 -12.54 10.33
C TRP A 20 -5.40 -12.68 8.84
N VAL A 21 -6.40 -12.31 8.04
CA VAL A 21 -6.35 -12.23 6.57
C VAL A 21 -6.43 -10.76 6.16
N ILE A 22 -5.70 -10.39 5.10
CA ILE A 22 -5.75 -9.04 4.53
C ILE A 22 -6.79 -9.04 3.42
N ASP A 23 -7.97 -8.49 3.69
CA ASP A 23 -9.06 -8.46 2.71
C ASP A 23 -8.86 -7.36 1.66
N TRP A 24 -8.36 -6.20 2.11
CA TRP A 24 -8.20 -5.03 1.26
C TRP A 24 -7.17 -4.05 1.79
N VAL A 25 -6.42 -3.43 0.89
CA VAL A 25 -5.53 -2.31 1.18
C VAL A 25 -5.76 -1.20 0.17
N ASP A 26 -6.05 0.02 0.64
CA ASP A 26 -6.16 1.22 -0.20
C ASP A 26 -5.07 2.21 0.18
N VAL A 27 -4.34 2.68 -0.83
CA VAL A 27 -3.26 3.67 -0.67
C VAL A 27 -3.56 4.92 -1.49
N THR A 28 -3.36 6.09 -0.88
CA THR A 28 -3.32 7.38 -1.58
C THR A 28 -1.96 8.04 -1.37
N LEU A 29 -1.23 8.24 -2.46
CA LEU A 29 0.01 9.02 -2.47
C LEU A 29 -0.28 10.44 -2.96
N GLN A 30 -0.01 11.42 -2.11
CA GLN A 30 -0.02 12.83 -2.47
C GLN A 30 1.39 13.25 -2.90
N ALA A 31 1.54 13.62 -4.16
CA ALA A 31 2.79 14.08 -4.75
C ALA A 31 2.53 15.15 -5.82
N GLN A 32 3.15 16.31 -5.67
CA GLN A 32 3.04 17.39 -6.65
C GLN A 32 3.88 17.11 -7.91
N ARG A 33 5.09 16.58 -7.73
CA ARG A 33 5.98 16.09 -8.79
C ARG A 33 6.81 14.91 -8.26
N PRO A 34 7.24 13.97 -9.13
CA PRO A 34 6.91 13.88 -10.57
C PRO A 34 5.50 13.31 -10.81
N LYS A 35 5.08 13.23 -12.08
CA LYS A 35 3.84 12.52 -12.45
C LYS A 35 4.05 11.02 -12.33
N LEU A 36 3.42 10.39 -11.33
CA LEU A 36 3.61 8.96 -11.01
C LEU A 36 2.51 8.04 -11.58
N GLY A 37 1.52 8.57 -12.31
CA GLY A 37 0.37 7.79 -12.79
C GLY A 37 0.75 6.54 -13.59
N HIS A 38 1.81 6.62 -14.40
CA HIS A 38 2.31 5.50 -15.19
C HIS A 38 2.95 4.38 -14.35
N MET A 39 3.37 4.66 -13.12
CA MET A 39 3.98 3.68 -12.22
C MET A 39 2.95 2.91 -11.39
N ILE A 40 1.71 3.41 -11.28
CA ILE A 40 0.68 2.83 -10.42
C ILE A 40 0.47 1.32 -10.69
N PRO A 41 0.37 0.85 -11.95
CA PRO A 41 0.20 -0.58 -12.21
C PRO A 41 1.36 -1.44 -11.65
N SER A 42 2.59 -0.94 -11.75
CA SER A 42 3.76 -1.64 -11.20
C SER A 42 3.77 -1.63 -9.68
N PHE A 43 3.35 -0.53 -9.04
CA PHE A 43 3.20 -0.49 -7.58
C PHE A 43 2.15 -1.48 -7.09
N ILE A 44 1.00 -1.54 -7.76
CA ILE A 44 -0.06 -2.50 -7.42
C ILE A 44 0.49 -3.92 -7.52
N ALA A 45 1.04 -4.33 -8.68
CA ALA A 45 1.59 -5.67 -8.85
C ALA A 45 2.67 -6.01 -7.81
N ASN A 46 3.60 -5.07 -7.55
CA ASN A 46 4.66 -5.27 -6.57
C ASN A 46 4.11 -5.48 -5.16
N VAL A 47 3.14 -4.67 -4.71
CA VAL A 47 2.60 -4.80 -3.35
C VAL A 47 1.69 -6.02 -3.25
N THR A 48 0.83 -6.27 -4.24
CA THR A 48 -0.02 -7.47 -4.29
C THR A 48 0.81 -8.74 -4.14
N SER A 49 1.94 -8.87 -4.85
CA SER A 49 2.84 -10.03 -4.72
C SER A 49 3.41 -10.25 -3.30
N LEU A 50 3.35 -9.23 -2.44
CA LEU A 50 3.86 -9.28 -1.07
C LEU A 50 2.75 -9.53 -0.04
N ILE A 51 1.50 -9.13 -0.33
CA ILE A 51 0.40 -9.14 0.65
C ILE A 51 -0.71 -10.14 0.33
N ALA A 52 -0.85 -10.56 -0.92
CA ALA A 52 -1.90 -11.48 -1.34
C ALA A 52 -1.66 -12.89 -0.78
N GLU A 53 -2.74 -13.59 -0.42
CA GLU A 53 -2.65 -14.97 0.03
C GLU A 53 -2.46 -15.92 -1.16
N ASN A 54 -3.11 -15.61 -2.28
CA ASN A 54 -2.96 -16.26 -3.57
C ASN A 54 -2.46 -15.24 -4.62
N GLU A 55 -1.58 -15.67 -5.54
CA GLU A 55 -1.03 -14.82 -6.61
C GLU A 55 -2.10 -14.22 -7.53
N GLU A 56 -3.29 -14.80 -7.60
CA GLU A 56 -4.41 -14.30 -8.41
C GLU A 56 -5.28 -13.25 -7.68
N GLU A 57 -5.10 -13.05 -6.37
CA GLU A 57 -5.94 -12.16 -5.58
C GLU A 57 -5.42 -10.72 -5.59
N ILE A 58 -6.22 -9.80 -6.16
CA ILE A 58 -5.92 -8.37 -6.14
C ILE A 58 -6.65 -7.73 -4.96
N ASN A 59 -5.99 -7.68 -3.80
CA ASN A 59 -6.48 -7.03 -2.57
C ASN A 59 -5.80 -5.67 -2.29
N PHE A 60 -5.15 -5.06 -3.28
CA PHE A 60 -4.44 -3.78 -3.13
C PHE A 60 -4.86 -2.78 -4.20
N ASN A 61 -5.09 -1.54 -3.79
CA ASN A 61 -5.30 -0.41 -4.67
C ASN A 61 -4.39 0.76 -4.31
N MET A 62 -4.02 1.54 -5.32
CA MET A 62 -3.26 2.76 -5.15
C MET A 62 -3.78 3.87 -6.05
N LYS A 63 -3.91 5.07 -5.48
CA LYS A 63 -4.22 6.31 -6.17
C LYS A 63 -3.10 7.32 -5.94
N VAL A 64 -2.80 8.13 -6.96
CA VAL A 64 -1.88 9.27 -6.83
C VAL A 64 -2.63 10.56 -7.12
N LYS A 65 -2.49 11.55 -6.25
CA LYS A 65 -3.11 12.87 -6.40
C LYS A 65 -2.07 13.97 -6.22
N SER A 66 -2.24 15.08 -6.93
CA SER A 66 -1.47 16.28 -6.66
C SER A 66 -2.08 17.01 -5.45
N ALA A 67 -1.31 17.88 -4.81
CA ALA A 67 -1.82 18.76 -3.75
C ALA A 67 -2.33 20.10 -4.31
N GLU A 68 -2.45 20.22 -5.64
CA GLU A 68 -2.93 21.41 -6.34
C GLU A 68 -2.19 22.70 -5.93
N GLY A 69 -0.87 22.59 -5.67
CA GLY A 69 -0.05 23.71 -5.21
C GLY A 69 -0.21 24.10 -3.74
N CYS A 70 -1.05 23.40 -2.97
CA CYS A 70 -1.32 23.71 -1.56
C CYS A 70 -0.41 22.95 -0.59
N GLY A 71 0.03 23.64 0.48
CA GLY A 71 0.81 23.06 1.56
C GLY A 71 2.21 22.57 1.16
N SER A 72 2.86 21.81 2.05
CA SER A 72 4.24 21.31 1.82
C SER A 72 4.34 20.37 0.63
N VAL A 73 3.33 19.54 0.39
CA VAL A 73 3.29 18.68 -0.81
C VAL A 73 3.20 19.55 -2.07
N GLY A 74 2.31 20.55 -2.08
CA GLY A 74 2.13 21.46 -3.23
C GLY A 74 3.36 22.32 -3.53
N ARG A 75 4.16 22.65 -2.51
CA ARG A 75 5.47 23.32 -2.66
C ARG A 75 6.61 22.38 -3.06
N ASN A 76 6.34 21.08 -3.28
CA ASN A 76 7.33 20.04 -3.58
C ASN A 76 8.36 19.81 -2.47
N GLU A 77 8.02 20.09 -1.21
CA GLU A 77 8.90 19.85 -0.06
C GLU A 77 8.85 18.39 0.39
N CYS A 78 7.73 17.70 0.12
CA CYS A 78 7.53 16.31 0.51
C CYS A 78 6.52 15.57 -0.38
N MET A 79 6.45 14.26 -0.20
CA MET A 79 5.32 13.42 -0.60
C MET A 79 4.69 12.83 0.66
N ILE A 80 3.38 12.59 0.64
CA ILE A 80 2.66 11.99 1.77
C ILE A 80 1.93 10.74 1.28
N CYS A 81 2.10 9.63 1.97
CA CYS A 81 1.43 8.37 1.68
C CYS A 81 0.46 8.03 2.81
N HIS A 82 -0.80 7.81 2.47
CA HIS A 82 -1.82 7.29 3.37
C HIS A 82 -2.16 5.86 2.95
N GLY A 83 -2.17 4.93 3.90
CA GLY A 83 -2.56 3.54 3.67
C GLY A 83 -3.57 3.09 4.71
N VAL A 84 -4.60 2.39 4.26
CA VAL A 84 -5.62 1.75 5.12
C VAL A 84 -5.70 0.29 4.72
N ALA A 85 -5.74 -0.61 5.71
CA ALA A 85 -5.91 -2.04 5.51
C ALA A 85 -7.13 -2.54 6.29
N THR A 86 -7.99 -3.29 5.62
CA THR A 86 -9.07 -4.05 6.23
C THR A 86 -8.57 -5.48 6.47
N LEU A 87 -8.70 -5.95 7.71
CA LEU A 87 -8.34 -7.30 8.10
C LEU A 87 -9.58 -8.03 8.60
N SER A 88 -9.72 -9.29 8.20
CA SER A 88 -10.69 -10.22 8.78
C SER A 88 -9.98 -11.33 9.54
N LYS A 89 -10.71 -11.93 10.47
CA LYS A 89 -10.30 -13.15 11.15
C LYS A 89 -11.53 -14.02 11.31
N TYR A 90 -11.49 -15.21 10.73
CA TYR A 90 -12.57 -16.17 10.88
C TYR A 90 -12.43 -16.85 12.24
N ASP A 91 -13.42 -16.61 13.10
CA ASP A 91 -13.59 -17.38 14.32
C ASP A 91 -14.62 -18.47 14.03
N TRP A 92 -14.19 -19.73 14.07
CA TRP A 92 -15.02 -20.91 13.84
C TRP A 92 -15.47 -21.56 15.15
N ASN A 93 -15.41 -20.80 16.25
CA ASN A 93 -16.01 -21.17 17.54
C ASN A 93 -17.50 -20.83 17.61
#